data_AF-A0AAD3RIV9-F1
#
_entry.id   AF-A0AAD3RIV9-F1
#
_cell.length_a   1.000
_cell.length_b   1.000
_cell.length_c   1.000
_cell.angle_alpha   90.00
_cell.angle_beta   90.00
_cell.angle_gamma   90.00
#
_symmetry.space_group_name_H-M   'P 1'
#
loop_
_entity.id
_entity.type
_entity.pdbx_description
1 polymer ?
#
loop_
_entity_poly.entity_id
_entity_poly.type
_entity_poly.pdbx_seq_one_letter_code
_entity_poly.pdbx_strand_id
1 'polypeptide(L)'
;MDTIVKELSALGIIHEEANPITNSPIQAVKKPESAGGGWRPVINFKALNRRTVANRASLINPQGTLKTLRSNRALTWLMASSP
;
A
#
# COMPACT_ATOMS: atom_id res chain seq x y z
N MET A 1 13.97 9.92 -6.68
CA MET A 1 12.54 10.07 -7.04
C MET A 1 12.32 9.66 -8.48
N ASP A 2 13.14 10.17 -9.40
CA ASP A 2 13.07 9.89 -10.84
C ASP A 2 13.09 8.40 -11.21
N THR A 3 13.96 7.60 -10.56
CA THR A 3 14.02 6.14 -10.77
C THR A 3 12.73 5.43 -10.40
N ILE A 4 12.11 5.81 -9.27
CA ILE A 4 10.87 5.19 -8.80
C ILE A 4 9.71 5.51 -9.74
N VAL A 5 9.64 6.75 -10.25
CA VAL A 5 8.62 7.14 -11.24
C VAL A 5 8.78 6.34 -12.53
N LYS A 6 10.02 6.19 -13.02
CA LYS A 6 10.33 5.38 -14.22
C LYS A 6 9.96 3.92 -14.05
N GLU A 7 10.31 3.32 -12.91
CA GLU A 7 9.95 1.94 -12.58
C GLU A 7 8.44 1.73 -12.52
N LEU A 8 7.71 2.59 -11.80
CA LEU A 8 6.25 2.50 -11.71
C LEU A 8 5.57 2.70 -13.07
N SER A 9 6.13 3.55 -13.93
CA SER A 9 5.65 3.73 -15.30
C SER A 9 5.92 2.50 -16.16
N ALA A 10 7.12 1.91 -16.08
CA ALA A 10 7.46 0.68 -16.80
C ALA A 10 6.60 -0.52 -16.38
N LEU A 11 6.20 -0.58 -15.10
CA LEU A 11 5.27 -1.57 -14.57
C LEU A 11 3.80 -1.29 -14.93
N GLY A 12 3.49 -0.17 -15.58
CA GLY A 12 2.11 0.23 -15.91
C GLY A 12 1.25 0.62 -14.71
N ILE A 13 1.86 0.87 -13.54
CA ILE A 13 1.16 1.28 -12.32
C ILE A 13 0.75 2.75 -12.41
N ILE A 14 1.60 3.58 -13.03
CA ILE A 14 1.32 5.00 -13.30
C ILE A 14 1.51 5.28 -14.80
N HIS A 15 0.83 6.30 -15.29
CA HIS A 15 1.00 6.82 -16.64
C HIS A 15 1.01 8.35 -16.61
N GLU A 16 1.58 8.96 -17.64
CA GLU A 16 1.53 10.40 -17.83
C GLU A 16 0.13 10.82 -18.28
N GLU A 17 -0.43 11.84 -17.65
CA GLU A 17 -1.72 12.43 -18.00
C GLU A 17 -1.45 13.86 -18.49
N ALA A 18 -1.80 14.13 -19.75
CA ALA A 18 -1.49 15.40 -20.40
C ALA A 18 -2.37 16.54 -19.90
N ASN A 19 -3.60 16.26 -19.47
CA ASN A 19 -4.56 17.27 -19.02
C ASN A 19 -5.26 16.88 -17.71
N PRO A 20 -4.53 16.85 -16.57
CA PRO A 20 -5.09 16.41 -15.31
C PRO A 20 -6.08 17.44 -14.75
N ILE A 21 -7.31 17.00 -14.47
CA ILE A 21 -8.36 17.83 -13.85
C ILE A 21 -8.11 18.02 -12.34
N THR A 22 -7.39 17.09 -11.73
CA THR A 22 -7.05 17.12 -10.29
C THR A 22 -5.61 16.74 -10.06
N ASN A 23 -5.02 17.24 -8.99
CA ASN A 23 -3.69 16.83 -8.54
C ASN A 23 -3.69 16.56 -7.03
N SER A 24 -2.66 15.85 -6.57
CA SER A 24 -2.35 15.68 -5.16
C SER A 24 -0.84 15.80 -4.97
N PRO A 25 -0.36 16.51 -3.95
CA PRO A 25 1.08 16.70 -3.77
C PRO A 25 1.76 15.40 -3.37
N ILE A 26 2.98 15.20 -3.88
CA ILE A 26 3.83 14.03 -3.61
C ILE A 26 5.09 14.47 -2.86
N GLN A 27 5.48 13.69 -1.86
CA GLN A 27 6.69 13.92 -1.05
C GLN A 27 7.54 12.65 -0.99
N ALA A 28 8.86 12.81 -1.04
CA ALA A 28 9.78 11.72 -0.74
C ALA A 28 10.01 11.65 0.77
N VAL A 29 9.80 10.47 1.36
CA VAL A 29 10.01 10.21 2.80
C VAL A 29 11.03 9.10 2.96
N LYS A 30 12.03 9.30 3.82
CA LYS A 30 13.01 8.26 4.16
C LYS A 30 12.43 7.35 5.23
N LYS A 31 12.33 6.06 4.93
CA LYS A 31 11.92 5.04 5.90
C LYS A 31 13.09 4.73 6.85
N PRO A 32 12.84 4.47 8.15
CA PRO A 32 13.90 4.03 9.05
C PRO A 32 14.58 2.75 8.55
N GLU A 33 15.88 2.65 8.77
CA GLU A 33 16.67 1.48 8.33
C GLU A 33 16.14 0.17 8.96
N SER A 34 15.66 0.22 10.20
CA SER A 34 15.04 -0.90 10.91
C SER A 34 13.77 -1.47 10.24
N ALA A 35 13.17 -0.73 9.30
CA ALA A 35 12.00 -1.15 8.57
C ALA A 35 12.30 -1.39 7.08
N GLY A 36 13.55 -1.67 6.74
CA GLY A 36 14.01 -1.94 5.37
C GLY A 36 14.53 -0.71 4.61
N GLY A 37 14.67 0.44 5.29
CA GLY A 37 15.35 1.62 4.75
C GLY A 37 14.73 2.22 3.48
N GLY A 38 15.47 3.15 2.89
CA GLY A 38 15.21 3.71 1.57
C GLY A 38 14.18 4.85 1.51
N TRP A 39 14.14 5.50 0.34
CA TRP A 39 13.20 6.58 0.03
C TRP A 39 11.90 6.01 -0.55
N ARG A 40 10.77 6.52 -0.08
CA ARG A 40 9.45 6.15 -0.57
C ARG A 40 8.69 7.39 -1.05
N PRO A 41 8.00 7.31 -2.21
CA PRO A 41 7.02 8.31 -2.58
C PRO A 41 5.81 8.20 -1.65
N VAL A 42 5.38 9.32 -1.08
CA VAL A 42 4.16 9.43 -0.27
C VAL A 42 3.28 10.50 -0.88
N ILE A 43 2.10 10.11 -1.34
CA ILE A 43 1.12 11.02 -1.93
C ILE A 43 0.13 11.47 -0.86
N ASN A 44 -0.06 12.78 -0.73
CA ASN A 44 -0.99 13.34 0.25
C ASN A 44 -2.43 13.34 -0.29
N PHE A 45 -3.12 12.23 -0.07
CA PHE A 45 -4.53 12.08 -0.46
C PHE A 45 -5.53 12.64 0.57
N LYS A 46 -5.12 13.45 1.56
CA LYS A 46 -6.05 13.94 2.60
C LYS A 46 -7.28 14.67 2.03
N ALA A 47 -7.11 15.49 1.00
CA ALA A 47 -8.21 16.21 0.37
C ALA A 47 -9.12 15.26 -0.43
N LEU A 48 -8.53 14.32 -1.16
CA LEU A 48 -9.26 13.31 -1.93
C LEU A 48 -10.07 12.40 -1.00
N ASN A 49 -9.45 11.88 0.05
CA ASN A 49 -10.08 10.97 1.02
C ASN A 49 -11.33 11.55 1.68
N ARG A 50 -11.40 12.88 1.86
CA ARG A 50 -12.61 13.56 2.38
C ARG A 50 -13.75 13.62 1.38
N ARG A 51 -13.45 13.58 0.08
CA ARG A 51 -14.42 13.67 -1.03
C ARG A 51 -14.88 12.29 -1.50
N THR A 52 -14.08 11.25 -1.30
CA THR A 52 -14.40 9.88 -1.68
C THR A 52 -15.30 9.22 -0.63
N VAL A 53 -16.33 8.49 -1.07
CA VAL A 53 -17.17 7.68 -0.18
C VAL A 53 -16.33 6.59 0.47
N ALA A 54 -16.28 6.57 1.79
CA ALA A 54 -15.56 5.54 2.52
C ALA A 54 -16.24 4.18 2.35
N ASN A 55 -15.53 3.21 1.76
CA ASN A 55 -15.96 1.82 1.81
C ASN A 55 -15.80 1.32 3.25
N ARG A 56 -16.92 1.07 3.93
CA ARG A 56 -16.96 0.55 5.31
C ARG A 56 -16.88 -0.98 5.34
N ALA A 57 -16.17 -1.60 4.40
CA ALA A 57 -15.79 -3.00 4.52
C ALA A 57 -15.15 -3.20 5.90
N SER A 58 -15.77 -4.04 6.72
CA SER A 58 -15.31 -4.30 8.07
C SER A 58 -13.88 -4.82 8.01
N LEU A 59 -12.93 -4.03 8.51
CA LEU A 59 -11.59 -4.52 8.77
C LEU A 59 -11.74 -5.73 9.69
N ILE A 60 -11.34 -6.89 9.20
CA ILE A 60 -11.34 -8.12 9.96
C ILE A 60 -10.43 -7.88 11.17
N ASN A 61 -11.00 -7.94 12.39
CA ASN A 61 -10.21 -7.81 13.60
C ASN A 61 -9.26 -9.02 13.68
N PRO A 62 -7.94 -8.83 13.52
CA PRO A 62 -7.01 -9.95 13.44
C PRO A 62 -7.02 -10.80 14.73
N GLN A 63 -7.26 -10.19 15.90
CA GLN A 63 -7.37 -10.93 17.16
C GLN A 63 -8.66 -11.75 17.24
N GLY A 64 -9.77 -11.21 16.71
CA GLY A 64 -11.04 -11.92 16.62
C GLY A 64 -10.95 -13.12 15.66
N THR A 65 -10.24 -12.95 14.56
CA THR A 65 -10.02 -14.00 13.54
C THR A 65 -9.04 -15.06 13.97
N LEU A 66 -8.01 -14.72 14.75
CA LEU A 66 -7.11 -15.73 15.34
C LEU A 66 -7.85 -16.67 16.31
N LYS A 67 -8.90 -16.21 17.00
CA LYS A 67 -9.73 -17.06 17.86
C LYS A 67 -10.53 -18.09 17.05
N THR A 68 -11.04 -17.71 15.87
CA THR A 68 -11.78 -18.63 15.00
C THR A 68 -10.87 -19.61 14.25
N LEU A 69 -9.65 -19.19 13.90
CA LEU A 69 -8.66 -20.05 13.23
C LEU A 69 -8.12 -21.20 14.11
N ARG A 70 -8.08 -21.05 15.43
CA ARG A 70 -7.64 -22.12 16.36
C ARG A 70 -8.53 -23.37 16.34
N SER A 71 -9.75 -23.26 15.82
CA SER A 71 -10.68 -24.38 15.72
C SER A 71 -10.57 -25.14 14.39
N ASN A 72 -9.69 -24.69 13.49
CA ASN A 72 -9.58 -25.23 12.14
C ASN A 72 -8.38 -26.19 12.04
N ARG A 73 -8.65 -27.46 11.70
CA ARG A 73 -7.67 -28.58 11.79
C ARG A 73 -6.64 -28.58 10.66
N ALA A 74 -6.83 -27.77 9.62
CA ALA A 74 -5.91 -27.62 8.49
C ALA A 74 -5.60 -26.13 8.25
N LEU A 75 -4.51 -25.65 8.87
CA LEU A 75 -3.88 -24.38 8.53
C LEU A 75 -2.72 -24.67 7.59
N THR A 76 -2.85 -24.31 6.31
CA THR A 76 -1.75 -24.41 5.36
C THR A 76 -0.76 -23.28 5.65
N TRP A 77 0.38 -23.62 6.25
CA TRP A 77 1.50 -22.70 6.36
C TRP A 77 2.12 -22.54 4.98
N LEU A 78 1.85 -21.40 4.33
CA LEU A 78 2.69 -20.94 3.22
C LEU A 78 4.05 -20.55 3.81
N MET A 79 4.91 -21.56 3.98
CA MET A 79 6.34 -21.36 4.16
C MET A 79 6.85 -20.74 2.88
N ALA A 80 6.99 -19.42 2.87
CA ALA A 80 7.80 -18.73 1.88
C ALA A 80 9.26 -19.13 2.15
N SER A 81 9.67 -20.28 1.62
CA SER A 81 11.07 -20.66 1.50
C SER A 81 11.74 -19.61 0.63
N SER A 82 12.61 -18.78 1.21
CA SER A 82 13.57 -18.00 0.44
C SER A 82 14.94 -18.67 0.58
N PRO A 83 15.66 -18.92 -0.52
CA PRO A 83 17.03 -19.43 -0.50
C PRO A 83 18.01 -18.40 0.09
#